data_AF-A0A7J9SLA8-F1
#
_entry.id   AF-A0A7J9SLA8-F1
#
_cell.length_a   1.000
_cell.length_b   1.000
_cell.length_c   1.000
_cell.angle_alpha   90.00
_cell.angle_beta   90.00
_cell.angle_gamma   90.00
#
_symmetry.space_group_name_H-M   'P 1'
#
loop_
_entity.id
_entity.type
_entity.pdbx_description
1 polymer ?
#
loop_
_entity_poly.entity_id
_entity_poly.type
_entity_poly.pdbx_seq_one_letter_code
_entity_poly.pdbx_strand_id
1 'polypeptide(L)'
;MDRELDDLNKKLEVSEQDIRTAEQTARRVTTLAGVIDAFRERQRTIAEAATERVCTTLSIIADQIQENGLSPDTSPSLDTLQQQCSMLETLIENERYAQVLQHDRVSPRSIEPRIRELDESLPIPERTHARVHLDIVSKLLDGIHESLAMLGEENDDRMAYRDDLEEIKSEIDEVEERLQSDNVPSPEQTTRPLLDDCLRMSDLVAQAAADQRLADTLAETIQEGDFIVDCDVAACKKAGDGEKLLDELGNEITSKAELSEAKRLEQLLVEHDGSVVRTAEATDYTVDAIIEELSQLYQAGNVADVHVEFGK
;
A
#
# COMPACT_ATOMS: atom_id res chain seq x y z
N MET A 1 -29.95 -51.29 -9.28
CA MET A 1 -29.20 -50.79 -10.46
C MET A 1 -29.85 -49.58 -11.10
N ASP A 2 -30.91 -49.65 -11.92
CA ASP A 2 -31.43 -48.42 -12.57
C ASP A 2 -31.94 -47.35 -11.59
N ARG A 3 -32.62 -47.75 -10.50
CA ARG A 3 -33.01 -46.82 -9.42
C ARG A 3 -31.85 -46.25 -8.60
N GLU A 4 -30.77 -47.02 -8.44
CA GLU A 4 -29.59 -46.55 -7.70
C GLU A 4 -28.71 -45.65 -8.57
N LEU A 5 -28.73 -45.84 -9.88
CA LEU A 5 -28.10 -44.96 -10.86
C LEU A 5 -28.89 -43.64 -11.02
N ASP A 6 -30.23 -43.68 -11.00
CA ASP A 6 -31.07 -42.48 -10.99
C ASP A 6 -30.90 -41.67 -9.68
N ASP A 7 -30.80 -42.34 -8.53
CA ASP A 7 -30.54 -41.67 -7.24
C ASP A 7 -29.09 -41.14 -7.14
N LEU A 8 -28.12 -41.76 -7.81
CA LEU A 8 -26.76 -41.21 -7.94
C LEU A 8 -26.70 -40.03 -8.91
N ASN A 9 -27.43 -40.09 -10.02
CA ASN A 9 -27.54 -38.98 -10.98
C ASN A 9 -28.21 -37.76 -10.34
N LYS A 10 -29.28 -37.95 -9.56
CA LYS A 10 -29.91 -36.88 -8.77
C LYS A 10 -29.02 -36.29 -7.68
N LYS A 11 -28.04 -37.05 -7.17
CA LYS A 11 -27.05 -36.55 -6.21
C LYS A 11 -25.85 -35.85 -6.87
N LEU A 12 -25.72 -35.94 -8.19
CA LEU A 12 -24.66 -35.34 -8.99
C LEU A 12 -25.16 -34.23 -9.93
N GLU A 13 -26.44 -33.90 -9.91
CA GLU A 13 -27.00 -32.76 -10.63
C GLU A 13 -26.52 -31.46 -9.98
N VAL A 14 -25.39 -30.94 -10.47
CA VAL A 14 -24.98 -29.56 -10.23
C VAL A 14 -26.04 -28.67 -10.86
N SER A 15 -26.79 -27.95 -10.03
CA SER A 15 -27.81 -27.03 -10.54
C SER A 15 -27.15 -25.80 -11.16
N GLU A 16 -27.86 -25.10 -12.07
CA GLU A 16 -27.39 -23.79 -12.56
C GLU A 16 -27.14 -22.80 -11.42
N GLN A 17 -27.89 -22.95 -10.31
CA GLN A 17 -27.72 -22.14 -9.12
C GLN A 17 -26.41 -22.45 -8.39
N ASP A 18 -26.00 -23.72 -8.33
CA ASP A 18 -24.70 -24.12 -7.76
C ASP A 18 -23.54 -23.60 -8.62
N ILE A 19 -23.68 -23.65 -9.96
CA ILE A 19 -22.70 -23.07 -10.90
C ILE A 19 -22.59 -21.56 -10.67
N ARG A 20 -23.70 -20.83 -10.62
CA ARG A 20 -23.70 -19.37 -10.36
C ARG A 20 -23.08 -19.02 -9.00
N THR A 21 -23.37 -19.80 -7.96
CA THR A 21 -22.81 -19.59 -6.61
C THR A 21 -21.29 -19.84 -6.61
N ALA A 22 -20.84 -20.89 -7.29
CA ALA A 22 -19.41 -21.20 -7.44
C ALA A 22 -18.69 -20.11 -8.25
N GLU A 23 -19.26 -19.64 -9.34
CA GLU A 23 -18.73 -18.53 -10.15
C GLU A 23 -18.64 -17.23 -9.34
N GLN A 24 -19.68 -16.88 -8.58
CA GLN A 24 -19.68 -15.70 -7.72
C GLN A 24 -18.65 -15.80 -6.60
N THR A 25 -18.48 -16.98 -6.01
CA THR A 25 -17.45 -17.23 -5.00
C THR A 25 -16.05 -17.14 -5.58
N ALA A 26 -15.83 -17.73 -6.75
CA ALA A 26 -14.55 -17.64 -7.46
C ALA A 26 -14.19 -16.18 -7.79
N ARG A 27 -15.16 -15.40 -8.29
CA ARG A 27 -14.96 -13.96 -8.54
C ARG A 27 -14.56 -13.20 -7.27
N ARG A 28 -15.27 -13.42 -6.16
CA ARG A 28 -14.95 -12.79 -4.86
C ARG A 28 -13.54 -13.14 -4.38
N VAL A 29 -13.13 -14.40 -4.52
CA VAL A 29 -11.78 -14.84 -4.16
C VAL A 29 -10.73 -14.17 -5.04
N THR A 30 -10.95 -14.09 -6.35
CA THR A 30 -10.05 -13.40 -7.28
C THR A 30 -9.94 -11.90 -6.95
N THR A 31 -11.05 -11.23 -6.67
CA THR A 31 -11.04 -9.81 -6.25
C THR A 31 -10.24 -9.62 -4.96
N LEU A 32 -10.50 -10.43 -3.93
CA LEU A 32 -9.78 -10.33 -2.66
C LEU A 32 -8.28 -10.61 -2.84
N ALA A 33 -7.92 -11.57 -3.68
CA ALA A 33 -6.53 -11.83 -4.03
C ALA A 33 -5.90 -10.60 -4.71
N GLY A 34 -6.57 -10.00 -5.70
CA GLY A 34 -6.09 -8.80 -6.38
C GLY A 34 -5.89 -7.61 -5.44
N VAL A 35 -6.82 -7.37 -4.52
CA VAL A 35 -6.70 -6.32 -3.50
C VAL A 35 -5.51 -6.59 -2.56
N ILE A 36 -5.37 -7.83 -2.07
CA ILE A 36 -4.25 -8.22 -1.19
C ILE A 36 -2.91 -8.07 -1.91
N ASP A 37 -2.83 -8.50 -3.17
CA ASP A 37 -1.62 -8.38 -3.99
C ASP A 37 -1.27 -6.91 -4.23
N ALA A 38 -2.26 -6.05 -4.49
CA ALA A 38 -2.05 -4.61 -4.64
C ALA A 38 -1.47 -3.97 -3.36
N PHE A 39 -2.01 -4.30 -2.18
CA PHE A 39 -1.45 -3.84 -0.90
C PHE A 39 -0.05 -4.39 -0.64
N ARG A 40 0.19 -5.66 -0.98
CA ARG A 40 1.49 -6.29 -0.82
C ARG A 40 2.55 -5.62 -1.69
N GLU A 41 2.19 -5.30 -2.92
CA GLU A 41 3.06 -4.63 -3.88
C GLU A 41 3.36 -3.18 -3.47
N ARG A 42 2.35 -2.47 -2.95
CA ARG A 42 2.55 -1.15 -2.34
C ARG A 42 3.52 -1.22 -1.16
N GLN A 43 3.31 -2.16 -0.23
CA GLN A 43 4.20 -2.35 0.91
C GLN A 43 5.62 -2.73 0.48
N ARG A 44 5.75 -3.60 -0.52
CA ARG A 44 7.03 -3.99 -1.10
C ARG A 44 7.79 -2.77 -1.62
N THR A 45 7.15 -1.97 -2.47
CA THR A 45 7.76 -0.79 -3.10
C THR A 45 8.28 0.20 -2.05
N ILE A 46 7.46 0.51 -1.03
CA ILE A 46 7.87 1.42 0.05
C ILE A 46 9.00 0.82 0.89
N ALA A 47 8.91 -0.47 1.23
CA ALA A 47 9.89 -1.13 2.09
C ALA A 47 11.26 -1.29 1.39
N GLU A 48 11.27 -1.66 0.11
CA GLU A 48 12.48 -1.76 -0.71
C GLU A 48 13.16 -0.39 -0.81
N ALA A 49 12.44 0.66 -1.23
CA ALA A 49 12.99 2.00 -1.38
C ALA A 49 13.52 2.58 -0.06
N ALA A 50 12.78 2.42 1.04
CA ALA A 50 13.23 2.89 2.35
C ALA A 50 14.45 2.12 2.87
N THR A 51 14.53 0.81 2.61
CA THR A 51 15.69 -0.01 2.98
C THR A 51 16.91 0.38 2.16
N GLU A 52 16.75 0.50 0.85
CA GLU A 52 17.82 0.92 -0.07
C GLU A 52 18.40 2.28 0.32
N ARG A 53 17.54 3.27 0.60
CA ARG A 53 17.95 4.60 1.06
C ARG A 53 18.82 4.53 2.31
N VAL A 54 18.37 3.81 3.33
CA VAL A 54 19.07 3.67 4.61
C VAL A 54 20.39 2.91 4.46
N CYS A 55 20.37 1.76 3.77
CA CYS A 55 21.56 0.94 3.53
C CYS A 55 22.60 1.68 2.68
N THR A 56 22.18 2.38 1.63
CA THR A 56 23.07 3.15 0.76
C THR A 56 23.74 4.28 1.53
N THR A 57 22.96 5.05 2.30
CA THR A 57 23.48 6.14 3.13
C THR A 57 24.52 5.60 4.13
N LEU A 58 24.20 4.49 4.81
CA LEU A 58 25.12 3.85 5.75
C LEU A 58 26.37 3.33 5.05
N SER A 59 26.25 2.71 3.87
CA SER A 59 27.37 2.15 3.13
C SER A 59 28.37 3.23 2.76
N ILE A 60 27.91 4.38 2.25
CA ILE A 60 28.79 5.49 1.87
C ILE A 60 29.51 6.06 3.11
N ILE A 61 28.79 6.21 4.22
CA ILE A 61 29.40 6.62 5.51
C ILE A 61 30.42 5.59 6.00
N ALA A 62 30.12 4.29 5.89
CA ALA A 62 31.00 3.21 6.31
C ALA A 62 32.30 3.18 5.50
N ASP A 63 32.18 3.30 4.18
CA ASP A 63 33.32 3.38 3.26
C ASP A 63 34.19 4.59 3.64
N GLN A 64 33.58 5.73 3.95
CA GLN A 64 34.30 6.92 4.42
C GLN A 64 35.05 6.69 5.74
N ILE A 65 34.41 6.05 6.73
CA ILE A 65 35.03 5.73 8.02
C ILE A 65 36.28 4.85 7.81
N GLN A 66 36.17 3.86 6.92
CA GLN A 66 37.24 2.94 6.58
C GLN A 66 38.40 3.65 5.86
N GLU A 67 38.12 4.49 4.87
CA GLU A 67 39.14 5.22 4.11
C GLU A 67 39.96 6.19 4.97
N ASN A 68 39.35 6.80 6.00
CA ASN A 68 40.04 7.73 6.89
C ASN A 68 40.69 7.06 8.11
N GLY A 69 40.56 5.74 8.26
CA GLY A 69 41.15 4.99 9.37
C GLY A 69 40.66 5.46 10.73
N LEU A 70 39.39 5.87 10.83
CA LEU A 70 38.80 6.39 12.08
C LEU A 70 38.72 5.28 13.15
N SER A 71 38.89 5.68 14.41
CA SER A 71 39.06 4.80 15.58
C SER A 71 37.91 3.81 15.80
N PRO A 72 38.19 2.65 16.44
CA PRO A 72 37.18 1.69 16.88
C PRO A 72 36.10 2.22 17.84
N ASP A 73 36.20 3.41 18.41
CA ASP A 73 35.13 3.99 19.25
C ASP A 73 33.86 4.32 18.45
N THR A 74 34.00 4.55 17.13
CA THR A 74 32.89 4.67 16.16
C THR A 74 32.38 3.30 15.67
N SER A 75 33.17 2.23 15.84
CA SER A 75 32.91 0.85 15.37
C SER A 75 31.64 0.23 15.97
N PRO A 76 31.37 0.26 17.29
CA PRO A 76 30.22 -0.46 17.82
C PRO A 76 28.87 0.11 17.35
N SER A 77 28.81 1.42 17.06
CA SER A 77 27.61 2.03 16.47
C SER A 77 27.45 1.63 15.00
N LEU A 78 28.55 1.70 14.23
CA LEU A 78 28.57 1.32 12.82
C LEU A 78 28.22 -0.17 12.61
N ASP A 79 28.87 -1.07 13.35
CA ASP A 79 28.64 -2.53 13.27
C ASP A 79 27.17 -2.86 13.59
N THR A 80 26.60 -2.17 14.59
CA THR A 80 25.18 -2.34 14.95
C THR A 80 24.26 -1.87 13.82
N LEU A 81 24.53 -0.71 13.22
CA LEU A 81 23.74 -0.18 12.12
C LEU A 81 23.85 -1.08 10.88
N GLN A 82 25.05 -1.58 10.56
CA GLN A 82 25.27 -2.52 9.45
C GLN A 82 24.51 -3.82 9.67
N GLN A 83 24.54 -4.37 10.89
CA GLN A 83 23.76 -5.54 11.24
C GLN A 83 22.25 -5.28 11.06
N GLN A 84 21.76 -4.10 11.45
CA GLN A 84 20.35 -3.73 11.27
C GLN A 84 19.98 -3.59 9.79
N CYS A 85 20.84 -3.02 8.95
CA CYS A 85 20.67 -2.97 7.50
C CYS A 85 20.59 -4.38 6.89
N SER A 86 21.51 -5.29 7.24
CA SER A 86 21.44 -6.68 6.79
C SER A 86 20.18 -7.41 7.27
N MET A 87 19.67 -7.08 8.46
CA MET A 87 18.38 -7.60 8.93
C MET A 87 17.21 -7.07 8.09
N LEU A 88 17.21 -5.80 7.71
CA LEU A 88 16.19 -5.24 6.82
C LEU A 88 16.22 -5.92 5.45
N GLU A 89 17.39 -6.07 4.84
CA GLU A 89 17.58 -6.79 3.57
C GLU A 89 17.06 -8.23 3.66
N THR A 90 17.39 -8.94 4.75
CA THR A 90 16.86 -10.30 4.99
C THR A 90 15.33 -10.30 5.09
N LEU A 91 14.72 -9.27 5.69
CA LEU A 91 13.25 -9.18 5.76
C LEU A 91 12.63 -8.91 4.38
N ILE A 92 13.28 -8.09 3.54
CA ILE A 92 12.88 -7.87 2.14
C ILE A 92 12.97 -9.18 1.34
N GLU A 93 14.09 -9.89 1.42
CA GLU A 93 14.30 -11.19 0.74
C GLU A 93 13.27 -12.25 1.14
N ASN A 94 12.78 -12.21 2.39
CA ASN A 94 11.74 -13.10 2.88
C ASN A 94 10.31 -12.55 2.68
N GLU A 95 10.15 -11.48 1.90
CA GLU A 95 8.87 -10.84 1.56
C GLU A 95 8.07 -10.35 2.78
N ARG A 96 8.75 -9.99 3.88
CA ARG A 96 8.17 -9.55 5.17
C ARG A 96 8.07 -8.01 5.24
N TYR A 97 7.55 -7.38 4.20
CA TYR A 97 7.52 -5.92 4.01
C TYR A 97 6.85 -5.15 5.16
N ALA A 98 5.71 -5.63 5.67
CA ALA A 98 5.03 -5.00 6.80
C ALA A 98 5.93 -4.89 8.04
N GLN A 99 6.81 -5.86 8.28
CA GLN A 99 7.73 -5.83 9.42
C GLN A 99 8.89 -4.87 9.21
N VAL A 100 9.36 -4.70 7.98
CA VAL A 100 10.36 -3.67 7.65
C VAL A 100 9.82 -2.28 8.05
N LEU A 101 8.55 -2.00 7.74
CA LEU A 101 7.94 -0.69 7.97
C LEU A 101 7.50 -0.46 9.42
N GLN A 102 7.05 -1.50 10.13
CA GLN A 102 6.36 -1.36 11.42
C GLN A 102 7.16 -1.86 12.62
N HIS A 103 8.33 -2.49 12.44
CA HIS A 103 9.05 -3.07 13.57
C HIS A 103 9.74 -2.00 14.43
N ASP A 104 9.36 -1.93 15.72
CA ASP A 104 9.77 -0.87 16.66
C ASP A 104 11.29 -0.72 16.83
N ARG A 105 12.06 -1.80 16.67
CA ARG A 105 13.51 -1.80 16.95
C ARG A 105 14.40 -1.79 15.71
N VAL A 106 13.84 -2.17 14.56
CA VAL A 106 14.58 -2.40 13.31
C VAL A 106 13.64 -2.04 12.18
N SER A 107 13.59 -0.75 11.88
CA SER A 107 12.86 -0.17 10.76
C SER A 107 13.68 1.00 10.19
N PRO A 108 13.52 1.35 8.90
CA PRO A 108 14.20 2.51 8.31
C PRO A 108 14.07 3.78 9.17
N ARG A 109 12.86 4.09 9.63
CA ARG A 109 12.56 5.24 10.50
C ARG A 109 13.32 5.25 11.83
N SER A 110 13.65 4.08 12.38
CA SER A 110 14.43 3.96 13.63
C SER A 110 15.94 4.04 13.40
N ILE A 111 16.39 3.76 12.18
CA ILE A 111 17.81 3.68 11.80
C ILE A 111 18.28 5.02 11.25
N GLU A 112 17.48 5.72 10.43
CA GLU A 112 17.80 7.02 9.83
C GLU A 112 18.33 8.06 10.84
N PRO A 113 17.68 8.30 12.00
CA PRO A 113 18.20 9.27 12.98
C PRO A 113 19.55 8.85 13.57
N ARG A 114 19.80 7.55 13.71
CA ARG A 114 21.05 7.03 14.26
C ARG A 114 22.19 7.09 13.24
N ILE A 115 21.88 6.92 11.94
CA ILE A 115 22.83 7.20 10.86
C ILE A 115 23.19 8.69 10.87
N ARG A 116 22.20 9.56 11.03
CA ARG A 116 22.43 11.02 11.15
C ARG A 116 23.31 11.35 12.36
N GLU A 117 23.04 10.80 13.53
CA GLU A 117 23.88 10.98 14.72
C GLU A 117 25.31 10.47 14.50
N LEU A 118 25.47 9.32 13.82
CA LEU A 118 26.78 8.79 13.47
C LEU A 118 27.52 9.78 12.56
N ASP A 119 26.89 10.22 11.48
CA ASP A 119 27.41 11.18 10.50
C ASP A 119 27.85 12.51 11.14
N GLU A 120 27.00 13.11 11.96
CA GLU A 120 27.29 14.36 12.69
C GLU A 120 28.46 14.21 13.68
N SER A 121 28.68 12.99 14.20
CA SER A 121 29.75 12.71 15.18
C SER A 121 31.12 12.41 14.54
N LEU A 122 31.20 12.27 13.21
CA LEU A 122 32.42 11.89 12.53
C LEU A 122 33.49 12.98 12.64
N PRO A 123 34.70 12.69 13.16
CA PRO A 123 35.78 13.65 13.27
C PRO A 123 36.52 13.81 11.93
N ILE A 124 35.80 14.17 10.87
CA ILE A 124 36.34 14.36 9.50
C ILE A 124 36.34 15.85 9.10
N PRO A 125 37.24 16.27 8.18
CA PRO A 125 37.25 17.63 7.68
C PRO A 125 35.93 18.01 6.99
N GLU A 126 35.50 19.27 7.13
CA GLU A 126 34.25 19.78 6.52
C GLU A 126 34.16 19.50 5.01
N ARG A 127 35.25 19.67 4.27
CA ARG A 127 35.27 19.39 2.82
C ARG A 127 35.00 17.92 2.51
N THR A 128 35.45 17.03 3.38
CA THR A 128 35.23 15.58 3.26
C THR A 128 33.77 15.26 3.58
N HIS A 129 33.25 15.83 4.66
CA HIS A 129 31.85 15.73 5.06
C HIS A 129 30.90 16.20 3.94
N ALA A 130 31.22 17.33 3.31
CA ALA A 130 30.48 17.85 2.16
C ALA A 130 30.47 16.89 0.95
N ARG A 131 31.60 16.21 0.66
CA ARG A 131 31.67 15.23 -0.43
C ARG A 131 30.83 13.99 -0.15
N VAL A 132 30.87 13.48 1.06
CA VAL A 132 30.04 12.33 1.49
C VAL A 132 28.56 12.64 1.26
N HIS A 133 28.10 13.82 1.66
CA HIS A 133 26.72 14.25 1.42
C HIS A 133 26.38 14.28 -0.08
N LEU A 134 27.28 14.80 -0.93
CA LEU A 134 27.06 14.82 -2.38
C LEU A 134 27.08 13.42 -3.00
N ASP A 135 27.93 12.52 -2.53
CA ASP A 135 27.96 11.12 -2.98
C ASP A 135 26.65 10.40 -2.64
N ILE A 136 26.12 10.63 -1.42
CA ILE A 136 24.79 10.13 -1.02
C ILE A 136 23.71 10.72 -1.93
N VAL A 137 23.69 12.04 -2.12
CA VAL A 137 22.73 12.74 -2.99
C VAL A 137 22.74 12.17 -4.41
N SER A 138 23.93 11.98 -4.99
CA SER A 138 24.06 11.40 -6.33
C SER A 138 23.45 10.00 -6.41
N LYS A 139 23.63 9.17 -5.38
CA LYS A 139 23.03 7.83 -5.34
C LYS A 139 21.52 7.86 -5.14
N LEU A 140 21.01 8.79 -4.33
CA LEU A 140 19.57 8.96 -4.15
C LEU A 140 18.88 9.46 -5.43
N LEU A 141 19.55 10.32 -6.21
CA LEU A 141 19.00 10.81 -7.47
C LEU A 141 18.75 9.71 -8.49
N ASP A 142 19.63 8.70 -8.56
CA ASP A 142 19.42 7.52 -9.42
C ASP A 142 18.12 6.79 -9.03
N GLY A 143 17.93 6.50 -7.74
CA GLY A 143 16.72 5.85 -7.23
C GLY A 143 15.45 6.70 -7.35
N ILE A 144 15.56 8.03 -7.19
CA ILE A 144 14.45 8.97 -7.45
C ILE A 144 14.05 8.91 -8.92
N HIS A 145 15.01 8.91 -9.85
CA HIS A 145 14.74 8.81 -11.28
C HIS A 145 14.05 7.52 -11.66
N GLU A 146 14.50 6.39 -11.12
CA GLU A 146 13.86 5.10 -11.33
C GLU A 146 12.41 5.09 -10.83
N SER A 147 12.17 5.65 -9.64
CA SER A 147 10.82 5.73 -9.05
C SER A 147 9.90 6.69 -9.83
N LEU A 148 10.42 7.84 -10.29
CA LEU A 148 9.66 8.76 -11.16
C LEU A 148 9.27 8.13 -12.49
N ALA A 149 10.10 7.24 -13.04
CA ALA A 149 9.80 6.53 -14.27
C ALA A 149 8.62 5.54 -14.11
N MET A 150 8.29 5.15 -12.87
CA MET A 150 7.14 4.31 -12.57
C MET A 150 5.82 5.10 -12.56
N LEU A 151 5.88 6.42 -12.41
CA LEU A 151 4.69 7.27 -12.47
C LEU A 151 4.22 7.43 -13.92
N GLY A 152 2.89 7.44 -14.11
CA GLY A 152 2.29 7.68 -15.42
C GLY A 152 2.73 9.02 -16.02
N GLU A 153 2.85 9.11 -17.35
CA GLU A 153 3.27 10.35 -18.02
C GLU A 153 2.33 11.53 -17.78
N GLU A 154 1.04 11.24 -17.54
CA GLU A 154 0.00 12.22 -17.25
C GLU A 154 -0.22 12.43 -15.74
N ASN A 155 0.60 11.83 -14.88
CA ASN A 155 0.48 11.98 -13.44
C ASN A 155 1.03 13.36 -13.02
N ASP A 156 0.23 14.14 -12.28
CA ASP A 156 0.59 15.50 -11.87
C ASP A 156 1.81 15.51 -10.92
N ASP A 157 1.94 14.53 -10.03
CA ASP A 157 3.07 14.40 -9.11
C ASP A 157 4.38 14.18 -9.88
N ARG A 158 4.34 13.44 -11.00
CA ARG A 158 5.52 13.24 -11.85
C ARG A 158 6.05 14.55 -12.40
N MET A 159 5.16 15.47 -12.80
CA MET A 159 5.56 16.79 -13.29
C MET A 159 6.11 17.65 -12.16
N ALA A 160 5.41 17.69 -11.01
CA ALA A 160 5.86 18.44 -9.84
C ALA A 160 7.25 18.00 -9.36
N TYR A 161 7.44 16.70 -9.16
CA TYR A 161 8.74 16.16 -8.73
C TYR A 161 9.82 16.27 -9.80
N ARG A 162 9.47 16.36 -11.09
CA ARG A 162 10.47 16.62 -12.12
C ARG A 162 11.04 18.04 -11.98
N ASP A 163 10.18 19.02 -11.76
CA ASP A 163 10.59 20.42 -11.58
C ASP A 163 11.45 20.58 -10.31
N ASP A 164 11.03 19.97 -9.19
CA ASP A 164 11.80 19.93 -7.94
C ASP A 164 13.19 19.29 -8.14
N LEU A 165 13.27 18.25 -8.99
CA LEU A 165 14.53 17.54 -9.26
C LEU A 165 15.47 18.37 -10.14
N GLU A 166 14.92 19.16 -11.07
CA GLU A 166 15.71 20.13 -11.84
C GLU A 166 16.29 21.23 -10.93
N GLU A 167 15.55 21.67 -9.91
CA GLU A 167 16.04 22.60 -8.87
C GLU A 167 17.18 21.99 -8.05
N ILE A 168 16.99 20.78 -7.50
CA ILE A 168 18.02 20.05 -6.74
C ILE A 168 19.31 19.86 -7.57
N LYS A 169 19.19 19.55 -8.86
CA LYS A 169 20.35 19.43 -9.75
C LYS A 169 21.11 20.75 -9.92
N SER A 170 20.39 21.86 -10.06
CA SER A 170 21.00 23.18 -10.10
C SER A 170 21.73 23.50 -8.80
N GLU A 171 21.15 23.14 -7.65
CA GLU A 171 21.79 23.34 -6.35
C GLU A 171 23.06 22.48 -6.18
N ILE A 172 23.05 21.24 -6.67
CA ILE A 172 24.24 20.36 -6.70
C ILE A 172 25.37 21.05 -7.47
N ASP A 173 25.11 21.53 -8.68
CA ASP A 173 26.11 22.19 -9.53
C ASP A 173 26.69 23.42 -8.81
N GLU A 174 25.84 24.26 -8.20
CA GLU A 174 26.27 25.43 -7.43
C GLU A 174 27.14 25.06 -6.22
N VAL A 175 26.78 24.00 -5.50
CA VAL A 175 27.54 23.54 -4.33
C VAL A 175 28.87 22.94 -4.75
N GLU A 176 28.92 22.17 -5.84
CA GLU A 176 30.15 21.62 -6.40
C GLU A 176 31.13 22.71 -6.83
N GLU A 177 30.64 23.77 -7.50
CA GLU A 177 31.47 24.93 -7.85
C GLU A 177 32.05 25.61 -6.59
N ARG A 178 31.24 25.78 -5.55
CA ARG A 178 31.69 26.38 -4.27
C ARG A 178 32.73 25.50 -3.57
N LEU A 179 32.63 24.18 -3.67
CA LEU A 179 33.60 23.23 -3.11
C LEU A 179 34.95 23.21 -3.85
N GLN A 180 35.03 23.80 -5.05
CA GLN A 180 36.29 24.01 -5.76
C GLN A 180 37.04 25.26 -5.28
N SER A 181 36.37 26.16 -4.56
CA SER A 181 36.98 27.37 -3.99
C SER A 181 37.74 27.10 -2.69
N ASP A 182 38.69 27.98 -2.33
CA ASP A 182 39.50 27.86 -1.11
C ASP A 182 38.69 28.06 0.19
N ASN A 183 37.48 28.64 0.10
CA ASN A 183 36.64 28.94 1.24
C ASN A 183 35.43 28.00 1.24
N VAL A 184 35.66 26.76 1.67
CA VAL A 184 34.63 25.71 1.75
C VAL A 184 33.56 26.15 2.76
N PRO A 185 32.30 26.35 2.33
CA PRO A 185 31.20 26.63 3.25
C PRO A 185 31.02 25.46 4.21
N SER A 186 30.52 25.73 5.42
CA SER A 186 30.23 24.67 6.37
C SER A 186 29.17 23.70 5.78
N PRO A 187 29.35 22.37 5.87
CA PRO A 187 28.43 21.37 5.31
C PRO A 187 26.98 21.57 5.76
N GLU A 188 26.80 21.98 7.01
CA GLU A 188 25.50 22.30 7.62
C GLU A 188 24.72 23.41 6.87
N GLN A 189 25.43 24.29 6.16
CA GLN A 189 24.83 25.41 5.44
C GLN A 189 24.71 25.18 3.94
N THR A 190 25.28 24.09 3.42
CA THR A 190 25.33 23.84 1.97
C THR A 190 24.87 22.44 1.60
N THR A 191 25.62 21.41 1.96
CA THR A 191 25.33 20.04 1.51
C THR A 191 24.32 19.32 2.39
N ARG A 192 24.21 19.69 3.67
CA ARG A 192 23.26 19.07 4.60
C ARG A 192 21.79 19.36 4.23
N PRO A 193 21.38 20.62 3.95
CA PRO A 193 20.02 20.89 3.50
C PRO A 193 19.68 20.14 2.21
N LEU A 194 20.61 20.14 1.26
CA LEU A 194 20.48 19.43 -0.01
C LEU A 194 20.30 17.91 0.18
N LEU A 195 21.08 17.30 1.08
CA LEU A 195 20.92 15.89 1.45
C LEU A 195 19.56 15.62 2.10
N ASP A 196 19.15 16.46 3.06
CA ASP A 196 17.86 16.32 3.75
C ASP A 196 16.68 16.48 2.76
N ASP A 197 16.80 17.37 1.76
CA ASP A 197 15.81 17.52 0.68
C ASP A 197 15.78 16.34 -0.28
N CYS A 198 16.94 15.80 -0.70
CA CYS A 198 16.99 14.57 -1.50
C CYS A 198 16.43 13.36 -0.76
N LEU A 199 16.71 13.20 0.54
CA LEU A 199 16.15 12.13 1.36
C LEU A 199 14.62 12.24 1.45
N ARG A 200 14.11 13.45 1.67
CA ARG A 200 12.66 13.73 1.68
C ARG A 200 12.02 13.42 0.33
N MET A 201 12.65 13.87 -0.76
CA MET A 201 12.15 13.63 -2.12
C MET A 201 12.16 12.14 -2.47
N SER A 202 13.22 11.41 -2.11
CA SER A 202 13.28 9.96 -2.26
C SER A 202 12.10 9.25 -1.57
N ASP A 203 11.72 9.68 -0.36
CA ASP A 203 10.56 9.13 0.34
C ASP A 203 9.23 9.47 -0.35
N LEU A 204 9.04 10.73 -0.75
CA LEU A 204 7.81 11.19 -1.40
C LEU A 204 7.58 10.52 -2.76
N VAL A 205 8.62 10.43 -3.59
CA VAL A 205 8.54 9.81 -4.92
C VAL A 205 8.33 8.30 -4.78
N ALA A 206 8.98 7.63 -3.83
CA ALA A 206 8.76 6.20 -3.58
C ALA A 206 7.32 5.92 -3.12
N GLN A 207 6.74 6.79 -2.29
CA GLN A 207 5.33 6.71 -1.90
C GLN A 207 4.40 6.89 -3.11
N ALA A 208 4.61 7.94 -3.91
CA ALA A 208 3.83 8.17 -5.11
C ALA A 208 3.91 7.00 -6.11
N ALA A 209 5.10 6.42 -6.30
CA ALA A 209 5.28 5.25 -7.16
C ALA A 209 4.53 4.02 -6.60
N ALA A 210 4.54 3.82 -5.29
CA ALA A 210 3.80 2.75 -4.64
C ALA A 210 2.26 2.95 -4.74
N ASP A 211 1.79 4.19 -4.65
CA ASP A 211 0.38 4.56 -4.80
C ASP A 211 -0.08 4.42 -6.25
N GLN A 212 0.76 4.78 -7.23
CA GLN A 212 0.51 4.53 -8.65
C GLN A 212 0.34 3.03 -8.94
N ARG A 213 1.23 2.17 -8.41
CA ARG A 213 1.11 0.71 -8.56
C ARG A 213 -0.17 0.17 -7.92
N LEU A 214 -0.50 0.65 -6.71
CA LEU A 214 -1.75 0.30 -6.03
C LEU A 214 -2.95 0.65 -6.92
N ALA A 215 -3.00 1.89 -7.43
CA ALA A 215 -4.08 2.36 -8.29
C ALA A 215 -4.19 1.54 -9.58
N ASP A 216 -3.06 1.19 -10.21
CA ASP A 216 -3.02 0.37 -11.42
C ASP A 216 -3.63 -1.01 -11.18
N THR A 217 -3.20 -1.72 -10.13
CA THR A 217 -3.70 -3.06 -9.80
C THR A 217 -5.17 -3.05 -9.35
N LEU A 218 -5.59 -2.04 -8.60
CA LEU A 218 -6.99 -1.91 -8.19
C LEU A 218 -7.91 -1.57 -9.37
N ALA A 219 -7.47 -0.71 -10.28
CA ALA A 219 -8.21 -0.41 -11.49
C ALA A 219 -8.40 -1.66 -12.36
N GLU A 220 -7.36 -2.50 -12.48
CA GLU A 220 -7.46 -3.81 -13.14
C GLU A 220 -8.43 -4.75 -12.41
N THR A 221 -8.34 -4.82 -11.09
CA THR A 221 -9.25 -5.62 -10.26
C THR A 221 -10.72 -5.20 -10.41
N ILE A 222 -10.99 -3.89 -10.48
CA ILE A 222 -12.33 -3.33 -10.69
C ILE A 222 -12.87 -3.71 -12.07
N GLN A 223 -12.02 -3.59 -13.12
CA GLN A 223 -12.38 -3.91 -14.49
C GLN A 223 -12.63 -5.41 -14.71
N GLU A 224 -11.78 -6.28 -14.16
CA GLU A 224 -11.92 -7.73 -14.29
C GLU A 224 -13.09 -8.29 -13.46
N GLY A 225 -13.42 -7.64 -12.36
CA GLY A 225 -14.50 -8.04 -11.46
C GLY A 225 -15.90 -7.58 -11.87
N ASP A 226 -16.04 -6.82 -12.96
CA ASP A 226 -17.29 -6.16 -13.39
C ASP A 226 -17.94 -5.35 -12.25
N PHE A 227 -17.13 -4.64 -11.44
CA PHE A 227 -17.64 -3.80 -10.37
C PHE A 227 -18.22 -2.49 -10.92
N ILE A 228 -19.38 -2.09 -10.42
CA ILE A 228 -19.98 -0.80 -10.75
C ILE A 228 -19.53 0.15 -9.64
N VAL A 229 -18.60 1.04 -9.97
CA VAL A 229 -18.07 2.05 -9.04
C VAL A 229 -18.48 3.44 -9.51
N ASP A 230 -18.68 4.37 -8.57
CA ASP A 230 -19.17 5.72 -8.87
C ASP A 230 -18.02 6.69 -9.27
N CYS A 231 -16.78 6.20 -9.30
CA CYS A 231 -15.61 6.96 -9.72
C CYS A 231 -15.22 6.72 -11.19
N ASP A 232 -14.53 7.72 -11.77
CA ASP A 232 -13.81 7.53 -13.03
C ASP A 232 -12.52 6.75 -12.78
N VAL A 233 -12.59 5.42 -12.97
CA VAL A 233 -11.48 4.48 -12.77
C VAL A 233 -10.24 4.88 -13.59
N ALA A 234 -10.42 5.38 -14.81
CA ALA A 234 -9.30 5.77 -15.67
C ALA A 234 -8.62 7.04 -15.15
N ALA A 235 -9.39 8.01 -14.66
CA ALA A 235 -8.85 9.20 -14.03
C ALA A 235 -8.12 8.88 -12.72
N CYS A 236 -8.71 8.02 -11.86
CA CYS A 236 -8.07 7.63 -10.60
C CYS A 236 -6.78 6.85 -10.84
N LYS A 237 -6.77 5.93 -11.82
CA LYS A 237 -5.56 5.23 -12.27
C LYS A 237 -4.48 6.21 -12.72
N LYS A 238 -4.80 7.18 -13.57
CA LYS A 238 -3.84 8.18 -14.05
C LYS A 238 -3.26 9.06 -12.95
N ALA A 239 -4.08 9.40 -11.95
CA ALA A 239 -3.66 10.20 -10.80
C ALA A 239 -2.88 9.39 -9.75
N GLY A 240 -2.89 8.05 -9.81
CA GLY A 240 -2.35 7.21 -8.74
C GLY A 240 -3.23 7.18 -7.48
N ASP A 241 -4.51 7.51 -7.59
CA ASP A 241 -5.46 7.60 -6.47
C ASP A 241 -6.00 6.21 -6.08
N GLY A 242 -5.13 5.42 -5.47
CA GLY A 242 -5.46 4.07 -5.02
C GLY A 242 -6.43 4.04 -3.83
N GLU A 243 -6.40 5.06 -2.96
CA GLU A 243 -7.31 5.17 -1.80
C GLU A 243 -8.75 5.31 -2.24
N LYS A 244 -9.03 6.21 -3.20
CA LYS A 244 -10.37 6.36 -3.75
C LYS A 244 -10.86 5.10 -4.44
N LEU A 245 -10.01 4.38 -5.17
CA LEU A 245 -10.38 3.10 -5.79
C LEU A 245 -10.70 2.03 -4.74
N LEU A 246 -9.98 1.98 -3.62
CA LEU A 246 -10.26 1.10 -2.50
C LEU A 246 -11.61 1.41 -1.84
N ASP A 247 -11.87 2.69 -1.57
CA ASP A 247 -13.12 3.13 -0.95
C ASP A 247 -14.32 2.76 -1.81
N GLU A 248 -14.24 3.01 -3.11
CA GLU A 248 -15.30 2.69 -4.06
C GLU A 248 -15.51 1.17 -4.20
N LEU A 249 -14.42 0.40 -4.26
CA LEU A 249 -14.50 -1.06 -4.27
C LEU A 249 -15.13 -1.59 -2.96
N GLY A 250 -14.77 -1.00 -1.82
CA GLY A 250 -15.33 -1.32 -0.50
C GLY A 250 -16.82 -1.01 -0.41
N ASN A 251 -17.25 0.14 -0.93
CA ASN A 251 -18.65 0.54 -0.97
C ASN A 251 -19.49 -0.42 -1.83
N GLU A 252 -19.00 -0.79 -3.01
CA GLU A 252 -19.68 -1.72 -3.90
C GLU A 252 -19.75 -3.15 -3.32
N ILE A 253 -18.69 -3.61 -2.64
CA ILE A 253 -18.72 -4.89 -1.92
C ILE A 253 -19.73 -4.86 -0.78
N THR A 254 -19.77 -3.77 0.01
CA THR A 254 -20.71 -3.58 1.12
C THR A 254 -22.15 -3.56 0.62
N SER A 255 -22.45 -2.76 -0.41
CA SER A 255 -23.75 -2.69 -1.06
C SER A 255 -24.22 -4.06 -1.58
N LYS A 256 -23.33 -4.83 -2.23
CA LYS A 256 -23.64 -6.19 -2.68
C LYS A 256 -23.85 -7.17 -1.53
N ALA A 257 -23.17 -6.99 -0.39
CA ALA A 257 -23.37 -7.81 0.79
C ALA A 257 -24.74 -7.55 1.42
N GLU A 258 -25.10 -6.29 1.64
CA GLU A 258 -26.41 -5.85 2.14
C GLU A 258 -27.54 -6.35 1.23
N LEU A 259 -27.43 -6.16 -0.09
CA LEU A 259 -28.39 -6.70 -1.07
C LEU A 259 -28.50 -8.24 -1.02
N SER A 260 -27.42 -8.95 -0.72
CA SER A 260 -27.43 -10.41 -0.59
C SER A 260 -28.11 -10.87 0.70
N GLU A 261 -27.92 -10.14 1.79
CA GLU A 261 -28.54 -10.40 3.09
C GLU A 261 -30.05 -10.15 3.01
N ALA A 262 -30.44 -9.01 2.44
CA ALA A 262 -31.83 -8.67 2.13
C ALA A 262 -32.53 -9.74 1.28
N LYS A 263 -31.93 -10.16 0.15
CA LYS A 263 -32.51 -11.21 -0.71
C LYS A 263 -32.64 -12.56 0.00
N ARG A 264 -31.66 -12.91 0.83
CA ARG A 264 -31.70 -14.13 1.64
C ARG A 264 -32.84 -14.05 2.67
N LEU A 265 -33.03 -12.88 3.29
CA LEU A 265 -34.13 -12.64 4.21
C LEU A 265 -35.49 -12.72 3.51
N GLU A 266 -35.65 -12.10 2.33
CA GLU A 266 -36.84 -12.22 1.50
C GLU A 266 -37.17 -13.67 1.16
N GLN A 267 -36.16 -14.45 0.76
CA GLN A 267 -36.34 -15.87 0.45
C GLN A 267 -36.78 -16.67 1.69
N LEU A 268 -36.13 -16.45 2.83
CA LEU A 268 -36.51 -17.11 4.10
C LEU A 268 -37.93 -16.74 4.54
N LEU A 269 -38.33 -15.48 4.35
CA LEU A 269 -39.69 -15.05 4.63
C LEU A 269 -40.68 -15.74 3.68
N VAL A 270 -40.39 -15.86 2.38
CA VAL A 270 -41.22 -16.60 1.43
C VAL A 270 -41.35 -18.08 1.82
N GLU A 271 -40.25 -18.72 2.23
CA GLU A 271 -40.23 -20.12 2.68
C GLU A 271 -41.04 -20.35 3.96
N HIS A 272 -41.19 -19.33 4.80
CA HIS A 272 -41.95 -19.37 6.05
C HIS A 272 -43.30 -18.64 5.98
N ASP A 273 -43.91 -18.56 4.79
CA ASP A 273 -45.23 -17.96 4.56
C ASP A 273 -45.34 -16.48 5.00
N GLY A 274 -44.26 -15.72 4.88
CA GLY A 274 -44.15 -14.31 5.29
C GLY A 274 -44.06 -14.11 6.81
N SER A 275 -43.91 -15.17 7.60
CA SER A 275 -43.90 -15.07 9.06
C SER A 275 -42.53 -14.69 9.61
N VAL A 276 -42.41 -13.44 10.08
CA VAL A 276 -41.20 -12.93 10.78
C VAL A 276 -40.83 -13.79 11.99
N VAL A 277 -41.83 -14.22 12.78
CA VAL A 277 -41.60 -15.05 13.98
C VAL A 277 -41.05 -16.41 13.61
N ARG A 278 -41.63 -17.09 12.61
CA ARG A 278 -41.13 -18.41 12.17
C ARG A 278 -39.74 -18.31 11.56
N THR A 279 -39.45 -17.23 10.81
CA THR A 279 -38.11 -17.00 10.27
C THR A 279 -37.08 -16.77 11.38
N ALA A 280 -37.40 -15.99 12.41
CA ALA A 280 -36.54 -15.80 13.57
C ALA A 280 -36.35 -17.10 14.39
N GLU A 281 -37.38 -17.94 14.52
CA GLU A 281 -37.28 -19.23 15.22
C GLU A 281 -36.46 -20.27 14.45
N ALA A 282 -36.44 -20.18 13.11
CA ALA A 282 -35.74 -21.11 12.23
C ALA A 282 -34.30 -20.67 11.89
N THR A 283 -33.87 -19.48 12.30
CA THR A 283 -32.56 -18.90 11.95
C THR A 283 -31.91 -18.20 13.15
N ASP A 284 -30.72 -17.64 12.97
CA ASP A 284 -30.03 -16.86 14.00
C ASP A 284 -30.46 -15.37 14.04
N TYR A 285 -31.39 -14.95 13.17
CA TYR A 285 -31.88 -13.57 13.14
C TYR A 285 -32.84 -13.29 14.30
N THR A 286 -32.70 -12.13 14.92
CA THR A 286 -33.70 -11.64 15.89
C THR A 286 -34.91 -11.05 15.16
N VAL A 287 -36.08 -11.07 15.80
CA VAL A 287 -37.30 -10.43 15.27
C VAL A 287 -37.05 -8.95 14.97
N ASP A 288 -36.32 -8.26 15.84
CA ASP A 288 -36.01 -6.84 15.67
C ASP A 288 -35.12 -6.60 14.44
N ALA A 289 -34.09 -7.43 14.24
CA ALA A 289 -33.21 -7.35 13.06
C ALA A 289 -33.98 -7.59 11.75
N ILE A 290 -34.90 -8.57 11.72
CA ILE A 290 -35.73 -8.84 10.54
C ILE A 290 -36.66 -7.66 10.22
N ILE A 291 -37.23 -7.03 11.25
CA ILE A 291 -38.13 -5.86 11.09
C ILE A 291 -37.35 -4.63 10.62
N GLU A 292 -36.14 -4.42 11.16
CA GLU A 292 -35.25 -3.33 10.75
C GLU A 292 -34.88 -3.46 9.27
N GLU A 293 -34.45 -4.65 8.84
CA GLU A 293 -34.09 -4.93 7.45
C GLU A 293 -35.29 -4.80 6.49
N LEU A 294 -36.47 -5.30 6.87
CA LEU A 294 -37.71 -5.11 6.11
C LEU A 294 -38.11 -3.63 5.99
N SER A 295 -37.86 -2.84 7.04
CA SER A 295 -38.14 -1.40 7.03
C SER A 295 -37.20 -0.67 6.07
N GLN A 296 -35.92 -1.06 6.02
CA GLN A 296 -34.95 -0.52 5.06
C GLN A 296 -35.34 -0.90 3.62
N LEU A 297 -35.75 -2.15 3.37
CA LEU A 297 -36.20 -2.61 2.05
C LEU A 297 -37.48 -1.92 1.57
N TYR A 298 -38.40 -1.64 2.49
CA TYR A 298 -39.59 -0.83 2.19
C TYR A 298 -39.23 0.62 1.85
N GLN A 299 -38.32 1.24 2.62
CA GLN A 299 -37.86 2.61 2.34
C GLN A 299 -37.09 2.72 1.03
N ALA A 300 -36.35 1.68 0.64
CA ALA A 300 -35.65 1.57 -0.64
C ALA A 300 -36.59 1.28 -1.83
N GLY A 301 -37.88 0.99 -1.59
CA GLY A 301 -38.86 0.66 -2.62
C GLY A 301 -38.72 -0.75 -3.21
N ASN A 302 -37.95 -1.62 -2.55
CA ASN A 302 -37.71 -2.99 -3.00
C ASN A 302 -38.87 -3.94 -2.64
N VAL A 303 -39.68 -3.58 -1.64
CA VAL A 303 -40.91 -4.32 -1.25
C VAL A 303 -42.12 -3.40 -1.44
N ALA A 304 -43.11 -3.87 -2.22
CA ALA A 304 -44.26 -3.05 -2.62
C ALA A 304 -45.31 -2.83 -1.53
N ASP A 305 -45.47 -3.78 -0.61
CA ASP A 305 -46.40 -3.71 0.52
C ASP A 305 -45.92 -4.62 1.67
N VAL A 306 -45.87 -4.07 2.90
CA VAL A 306 -45.61 -4.83 4.13
C VAL A 306 -46.90 -4.86 4.95
N HIS A 307 -47.54 -6.02 5.07
CA HIS A 307 -48.73 -6.20 5.91
C HIS A 307 -48.35 -6.86 7.23
N VAL A 308 -48.52 -6.12 8.34
CA VAL A 308 -48.20 -6.62 9.68
C VAL A 308 -49.48 -7.14 10.33
N GLU A 309 -49.59 -8.45 10.49
CA GLU A 309 -50.66 -9.11 11.24
C GLU A 309 -50.11 -9.66 12.56
N PHE A 310 -50.61 -9.16 13.68
CA PHE A 310 -50.30 -9.71 15.00
C PHE A 310 -51.20 -10.92 15.26
N GLY A 311 -50.61 -12.12 15.21
CA GLY A 311 -51.25 -13.35 15.67
C GLY A 311 -51.60 -13.25 17.16
N LYS A 312 -52.78 -13.76 17.54
CA LYS A 312 -53.24 -13.83 18.93
C LYS A 312 -52.42 -14.80 19.78
#